data_AF-A0A527FTY0-F1
#
_entry.id   AF-A0A527FTY0-F1
#
_cell.length_a   1.000
_cell.length_b   1.000
_cell.length_c   1.000
_cell.angle_alpha   90.00
_cell.angle_beta   90.00
_cell.angle_gamma   90.00
#
_symmetry.space_group_name_H-M   'P 1'
#
loop_
_entity.id
_entity.type
_entity.pdbx_description
1 polymer ?
#
loop_
_entity_poly.entity_id
_entity_poly.type
_entity_poly.pdbx_seq_one_letter_code
_entity_poly.pdbx_strand_id
1 'polypeptide(L)'
;LGRIALAAGAHGLTVHPRPDERHTRHSDLPEIRSLIDDEFPRAEFNIEGYPTEDFLLLVEKHQPEQVTLVPDDPAQATSDHGW
;
A
#
# COMPACT_ATOMS: atom_id res chain seq x y z
N LEU A 1 6.89 -5.15 -11.04
CA LEU A 1 5.78 -6.13 -11.05
C LEU A 1 4.41 -5.46 -11.17
N GLY A 2 4.14 -4.36 -10.45
CA GLY A 2 2.84 -3.65 -10.51
C GLY A 2 2.32 -3.33 -11.91
N ARG A 3 3.15 -2.72 -12.78
CA ARG A 3 2.79 -2.43 -14.19
C ARG A 3 2.31 -3.67 -14.95
N ILE A 4 2.96 -4.82 -14.74
CA ILE A 4 2.57 -6.08 -15.42
C ILE A 4 1.20 -6.53 -14.93
N ALA A 5 0.94 -6.46 -13.62
CA ALA A 5 -0.37 -6.83 -13.06
C ALA A 5 -1.49 -5.93 -13.59
N LEU A 6 -1.28 -4.62 -13.63
CA LEU A 6 -2.26 -3.66 -14.16
C LEU A 6 -2.49 -3.87 -15.66
N ALA A 7 -1.44 -4.07 -16.45
CA ALA A 7 -1.56 -4.38 -17.88
C ALA A 7 -2.26 -5.72 -18.14
N ALA A 8 -2.17 -6.68 -17.20
CA ALA A 8 -2.87 -7.96 -17.26
C ALA A 8 -4.33 -7.89 -16.75
N GLY A 9 -4.83 -6.71 -16.37
CA GLY A 9 -6.23 -6.49 -16.01
C GLY A 9 -6.52 -6.44 -14.51
N ALA A 10 -5.50 -6.32 -13.64
CA ALA A 10 -5.73 -6.01 -12.24
C ALA A 10 -6.40 -4.64 -12.09
N HIS A 11 -7.38 -4.54 -11.20
CA HIS A 11 -8.14 -3.30 -10.96
C HIS A 11 -7.41 -2.30 -10.06
N GLY A 12 -6.30 -2.69 -9.46
CA GLY A 12 -5.59 -1.88 -8.48
C GLY A 12 -4.30 -2.54 -8.03
N LEU A 13 -3.54 -1.79 -7.24
CA LEU A 13 -2.38 -2.29 -6.53
C LEU A 13 -2.60 -2.13 -5.03
N THR A 14 -2.22 -3.16 -4.28
CA THR A 14 -2.30 -3.16 -2.82
C THR A 14 -0.91 -3.39 -2.25
N VAL A 15 -0.54 -2.60 -1.26
CA VAL A 15 0.73 -2.72 -0.55
C VAL A 15 0.52 -2.58 0.95
N HIS A 16 1.40 -3.22 1.71
CA HIS A 16 1.46 -3.10 3.16
C HIS A 16 2.87 -2.61 3.55
N PRO A 17 3.12 -1.30 3.61
CA PRO A 17 4.41 -0.73 4.00
C PRO A 17 4.59 -0.88 5.51
N ARG A 18 5.19 -2.00 5.94
CA ARG A 18 5.52 -2.20 7.36
C ARG A 18 6.63 -1.23 7.80
N PRO A 19 6.66 -0.84 9.09
CA PRO A 19 7.68 0.10 9.60
C PRO A 19 9.13 -0.37 9.42
N ASP A 20 9.37 -1.68 9.32
CA ASP A 20 10.70 -2.26 9.12
C ASP A 20 11.08 -2.42 7.63
N GLU A 21 10.21 -2.00 6.71
CA GLU A 21 10.40 -2.08 5.26
C GLU A 21 10.83 -3.46 4.74
N ARG A 22 10.40 -4.55 5.40
CA ARG A 22 10.87 -5.90 5.05
C ARG A 22 10.47 -6.37 3.64
N HIS A 23 9.47 -5.74 3.01
CA HIS A 23 9.03 -6.02 1.64
C HIS A 23 8.79 -4.74 0.83
N THR A 24 7.70 -4.02 1.11
CA THR A 24 7.42 -2.72 0.50
C THR A 24 8.18 -1.66 1.29
N ARG A 25 9.03 -0.91 0.61
CA ARG A 25 9.79 0.21 1.17
C ARG A 25 8.98 1.50 1.02
N HIS A 26 9.24 2.49 1.87
CA HIS A 26 8.59 3.80 1.72
C HIS A 26 8.97 4.47 0.39
N SER A 27 10.14 4.15 -0.16
CA SER A 27 10.56 4.61 -1.50
C SER A 27 9.72 4.06 -2.64
N ASP A 28 9.01 2.95 -2.45
CA ASP A 28 8.20 2.33 -3.50
C ASP A 28 6.86 3.07 -3.68
N LEU A 29 6.36 3.71 -2.62
CA LEU A 29 5.05 4.39 -2.61
C LEU A 29 4.92 5.53 -3.63
N PRO A 30 5.86 6.50 -3.73
CA PRO A 30 5.76 7.53 -4.76
C PRO A 30 5.84 6.96 -6.17
N GLU A 31 6.67 5.93 -6.41
CA GLU A 31 6.79 5.29 -7.72
C GLU A 31 5.50 4.56 -8.12
N ILE A 32 4.84 3.88 -7.17
CA ILE A 32 3.55 3.22 -7.40
C ILE A 32 2.46 4.26 -7.65
N ARG A 33 2.42 5.35 -6.87
CA ARG A 33 1.46 6.44 -7.06
C ARG A 33 1.61 7.06 -8.46
N SER A 34 2.83 7.41 -8.86
CA SER A 34 3.12 7.93 -10.21
C SER A 34 2.73 6.94 -11.31
N LEU A 35 3.02 5.65 -11.15
CA LEU A 35 2.59 4.63 -12.11
C LEU A 35 1.07 4.61 -12.29
N ILE A 36 0.30 4.69 -11.20
CA ILE A 36 -1.16 4.69 -11.26
C ILE A 36 -1.64 6.00 -11.89
N ASP A 37 -1.13 7.15 -11.47
CA ASP A 37 -1.55 8.46 -11.98
C ASP A 37 -1.27 8.62 -13.47
N ASP A 38 -0.07 8.23 -13.91
CA ASP A 38 0.41 8.51 -15.26
C ASP A 38 -0.06 7.45 -16.28
N GLU A 39 -0.12 6.17 -15.88
CA GLU A 39 -0.35 5.07 -16.81
C GLU A 39 -1.69 4.35 -16.60
N PHE A 40 -2.22 4.31 -15.37
CA PHE A 40 -3.42 3.54 -15.02
C PHE A 40 -4.41 4.32 -14.13
N PRO A 41 -4.90 5.50 -14.55
CA PRO A 41 -5.65 6.42 -13.69
C PRO A 41 -7.04 5.93 -13.25
N ARG A 42 -7.44 4.73 -13.69
CA ARG A 42 -8.68 4.06 -13.25
C ARG A 42 -8.41 2.93 -12.25
N ALA A 43 -7.15 2.65 -11.94
CA ALA A 43 -6.77 1.64 -10.99
C ALA A 43 -6.78 2.22 -9.57
N GLU A 44 -7.23 1.43 -8.59
CA GLU A 44 -7.20 1.83 -7.19
C GLU A 44 -5.85 1.54 -6.57
N PHE A 45 -5.34 2.48 -5.78
CA PHE A 45 -4.26 2.25 -4.84
C PHE A 45 -4.85 1.95 -3.46
N ASN A 46 -4.47 0.80 -2.88
CA ASN A 46 -4.82 0.45 -1.51
C ASN A 46 -3.55 0.35 -0.67
N ILE A 47 -3.53 1.01 0.49
CA ILE A 47 -2.45 0.89 1.47
C ILE A 47 -3.00 0.22 2.73
N GLU A 48 -2.41 -0.91 3.09
CA GLU A 48 -2.73 -1.64 4.31
C GLU A 48 -1.74 -1.32 5.43
N GLY A 49 -2.21 -1.26 6.67
CA GLY A 49 -1.31 -1.12 7.82
C GLY A 49 -2.01 -0.96 9.15
N TYR A 50 -1.21 -1.11 10.21
CA TYR A 50 -1.65 -0.82 11.58
C TYR A 50 -1.76 0.70 11.76
N PRO A 51 -2.83 1.23 12.38
CA PRO A 51 -3.12 2.66 12.47
C PRO A 51 -2.23 3.42 13.47
N THR A 52 -0.91 3.31 13.32
CA THR A 52 0.07 4.19 13.97
C THR A 52 0.00 5.61 13.37
N GLU A 53 0.48 6.60 14.12
CA GLU A 53 0.60 7.97 13.62
C GLU A 53 1.46 8.05 12.34
N ASP A 54 2.61 7.36 12.32
CA ASP A 54 3.49 7.30 11.14
C ASP A 54 2.79 6.71 9.91
N PHE A 55 1.97 5.66 10.10
CA PHE A 55 1.19 5.08 9.02
C PHE A 55 0.13 6.05 8.50
N LEU A 56 -0.57 6.76 9.38
CA LEU A 56 -1.58 7.74 8.98
C LEU A 56 -0.97 8.92 8.22
N LEU A 57 0.21 9.40 8.63
CA LEU A 57 0.96 10.43 7.90
C LEU A 57 1.40 9.95 6.50
N LEU A 58 1.80 8.69 6.39
CA LEU A 58 2.15 8.06 5.11
C LEU A 58 0.94 7.97 4.19
N VAL A 59 -0.22 7.55 4.71
CA VAL A 59 -1.49 7.53 3.98
C VAL A 59 -1.88 8.94 3.51
N GLU A 60 -1.84 9.93 4.40
CA GLU A 60 -2.17 11.32 4.07
C GLU A 60 -1.28 11.87 2.96
N LYS A 61 0.02 11.56 3.01
CA LYS A 61 0.99 11.98 2.00
C LYS A 61 0.74 11.37 0.62
N HIS A 62 0.34 10.10 0.57
CA HIS A 62 0.23 9.35 -0.69
C HIS A 62 -1.20 9.25 -1.24
N GLN A 63 -2.20 9.67 -0.46
CA GLN A 63 -3.62 9.78 -0.84
C GLN A 63 -4.13 8.58 -1.65
N PRO A 64 -4.02 7.34 -1.13
CA PRO A 64 -4.56 6.17 -1.82
C PRO A 64 -6.10 6.24 -1.88
N GLU A 65 -6.69 5.61 -2.89
CA GLU A 65 -8.15 5.53 -3.06
C GLU A 65 -8.79 4.70 -1.94
N GLN A 66 -8.07 3.73 -1.37
CA GLN A 66 -8.49 2.93 -0.22
C GLN A 66 -7.39 2.80 0.84
N VAL A 67 -7.82 2.69 2.10
CA VAL A 67 -6.95 2.36 3.23
C VAL A 67 -7.55 1.16 3.96
N THR A 68 -6.78 0.09 4.15
CA THR A 68 -7.20 -1.09 4.92
C THR A 68 -6.47 -1.14 6.26
N LEU A 69 -7.18 -0.89 7.35
CA LEU A 69 -6.62 -0.95 8.70
C LEU A 69 -6.58 -2.40 9.20
N VAL A 70 -5.39 -2.89 9.55
CA VAL A 70 -5.18 -4.25 10.07
C VAL A 70 -4.71 -4.21 11.53
N PRO A 71 -5.03 -5.21 12.36
CA PRO A 71 -4.63 -5.24 13.78
C PRO A 71 -3.18 -5.70 14.00
N ASP A 72 -2.43 -5.98 12.93
CA ASP A 72 -1.10 -6.57 13.00
C ASP A 72 -0.13 -5.73 13.83
N ASP A 73 0.43 -6.32 14.88
CA ASP A 73 1.56 -5.73 15.58
C ASP A 73 2.75 -5.58 14.60
N PRO A 74 3.49 -4.45 14.64
CA PRO A 74 4.63 -4.22 13.76
C PRO A 74 5.68 -5.34 13.75
N ALA A 75 5.83 -6.07 14.85
CA ALA A 75 6.76 -7.18 14.98
C ALA A 75 6.24 -8.52 14.42
N GLN A 76 4.95 -8.65 14.10
CA GLN A 76 4.40 -9.89 13.54
C GLN A 76 5.02 -10.23 12.18
N ALA A 77 5.21 -11.52 11.92
CA ALA A 77 5.79 -12.01 10.67
C ALA A 77 4.86 -11.78 9.46
N THR A 78 3.56 -11.98 9.65
CA THR A 78 2.48 -11.82 8.66
C THR A 78 1.17 -11.55 9.39
N SER A 79 0.16 -11.00 8.69
CA SER A 79 -1.21 -10.91 9.20
C SER A 79 -1.79 -12.31 9.44
N ASP A 80 -2.36 -12.55 10.61
CA ASP A 80 -2.89 -13.86 11.01
C ASP A 80 -4.27 -13.80 11.72
N HIS A 81 -4.80 -12.60 11.98
CA HIS A 81 -6.14 -12.39 12.53
C HIS A 81 -6.76 -11.06 12.05
N GLY A 82 -8.09 -10.99 12.11
CA GLY A 82 -8.82 -9.72 12.03
C GLY A 82 -8.99 -9.10 13.41
N TRP A 83 -9.57 -7.90 13.46
CA TRP A 83 -10.01 -7.28 14.72
C TRP A 83 -11.02 -8.15 15.47
#